data_AF-A0A6J1NIQ5-F1
#
_entry.id   AF-A0A6J1NIQ5-F1
#
_cell.length_a   1.000
_cell.length_b   1.000
_cell.length_c   1.000
_cell.angle_alpha   90.00
_cell.angle_beta   90.00
_cell.angle_gamma   90.00
#
_symmetry.space_group_name_H-M   'P 1'
#
loop_
_entity.id
_entity.type
_entity.pdbx_description
1 polymer ?
#
loop_
_entity_poly.entity_id
_entity_poly.type
_entity_poly.pdbx_seq_one_letter_code
_entity_poly.pdbx_strand_id
1 'polypeptide(L)'
;MICGACNLVISVTQKRVKCSNSECSLLYHSECVNYDELSTHRSKWICPACVAKRPKEDNSNTPIAPKVRSKNEIPSSPSSSETSLESFMREIRSFRSEMNEKLERQQVTLTDSNTSLSKLQDEVRGVIKKFLVMRDELNEAIKSLTFLAESHDEQQSLNKALNDKISKLEAENLEFRSKSSEMELKIWQMEQQSRESNIEIQCVPEHRSENLMTVFQQLARVVNFELAPNDVVNFHRVAKINTESKRPRCIIVKLSSPIKRDNFLAAVRNFNKKHATDKLNTSHLGIAGNKNQVYISEHLSPNNKRLHATTRIVAQNKNYKYVWVRGGRIFVRRNDEHESEREGGGVLIAIQKKYRALRMFEFESTCEELWASIEIEIDWKVILDTIESTDAAIDVFYDRLMPIIHRHTPMSRRKPNNYPMSGNVRMPPGHVSACDSQGFAAGRKLC
;
A
#
# COMPACT_ATOMS: atom_id res chain seq x y z
N MET A 1 40.18 20.65 22.88
CA MET A 1 40.39 21.87 23.69
C MET A 1 39.78 21.61 25.06
N ILE A 2 40.46 21.94 26.17
CA ILE A 2 39.94 21.69 27.53
C ILE A 2 39.39 23.01 28.10
N CYS A 3 38.28 22.94 28.83
CA CYS A 3 37.67 24.07 29.50
C CYS A 3 38.46 24.46 30.76
N GLY A 4 38.92 25.71 30.85
CA GLY A 4 39.68 26.22 32.00
C GLY A 4 38.88 26.37 33.30
N ALA A 5 37.57 26.10 33.31
CA ALA A 5 36.72 26.14 34.51
C ALA A 5 36.38 24.74 35.04
N CYS A 6 35.89 23.84 34.19
CA CYS A 6 35.49 22.48 34.61
C CYS A 6 36.53 21.39 34.27
N ASN A 7 37.61 21.73 33.59
CA ASN A 7 38.68 20.81 33.16
C ASN A 7 38.22 19.65 32.26
N LEU A 8 37.02 19.73 31.67
CA LEU A 8 36.48 18.78 30.70
C LEU A 8 36.80 19.19 29.26
N VAL A 9 36.78 18.22 28.35
CA VAL A 9 36.98 18.45 26.90
C VAL A 9 35.79 19.21 26.33
N ILE A 10 36.07 20.32 25.63
CA ILE A 10 35.09 21.10 24.88
C ILE A 10 34.86 20.43 23.52
N SER A 11 33.64 19.93 23.29
CA SER A 11 33.23 19.39 21.99
C SER A 11 33.14 20.49 20.94
N VAL A 12 33.35 20.14 19.66
CA VAL A 12 33.30 21.08 18.53
C VAL A 12 31.91 21.73 18.38
N THR A 13 30.87 21.01 18.81
CA THR A 13 29.46 21.44 18.75
C THR A 13 29.03 22.34 19.90
N GLN A 14 29.83 22.48 20.97
CA GLN A 14 29.48 23.28 22.15
C GLN A 14 29.91 24.75 21.99
N LYS A 15 29.05 25.67 22.47
CA LYS A 15 29.37 27.10 22.55
C LYS A 15 30.56 27.32 23.48
N ARG A 16 31.57 28.04 22.97
CA ARG A 16 32.84 28.30 23.67
C ARG A 16 33.27 29.75 23.52
N VAL A 17 33.93 30.26 24.54
CA VAL A 17 34.52 31.60 24.58
C VAL A 17 36.01 31.52 24.93
N LYS A 18 36.82 32.37 24.30
CA LYS A 18 38.26 32.50 24.57
C LYS A 18 38.50 33.79 25.35
N CYS A 19 39.40 33.76 26.32
CA CYS A 19 39.82 34.98 27.01
C CYS A 19 40.45 35.98 26.02
N SER A 20 40.08 37.25 26.12
CA SER A 20 40.61 38.33 25.27
C SER A 20 41.96 38.90 25.77
N ASN A 21 42.44 38.47 26.94
CA ASN A 21 43.77 38.83 27.43
C ASN A 21 44.84 38.14 26.57
N SER A 22 45.77 38.92 25.98
CA SER A 22 46.82 38.42 25.09
C SER A 22 47.75 37.40 25.74
N GLU A 23 47.92 37.46 27.06
CA GLU A 23 48.75 36.52 27.83
C GLU A 23 47.97 35.26 28.28
N CYS A 24 46.68 35.14 27.93
CA CYS A 24 45.83 34.02 28.31
C CYS A 24 45.34 33.23 27.09
N SER A 25 45.77 31.97 26.98
CA SER A 25 45.37 31.05 25.91
C SER A 25 44.18 30.15 26.26
N LEU A 26 43.58 30.32 27.45
CA LEU A 26 42.52 29.45 27.96
C LEU A 26 41.17 29.65 27.23
N LEU A 27 40.45 28.54 27.09
CA LEU A 27 39.10 28.44 26.52
C LEU A 27 38.12 27.92 27.57
N TYR A 28 36.86 28.34 27.46
CA TYR A 28 35.81 28.00 28.40
C TYR A 28 34.54 27.62 27.66
N HIS A 29 33.77 26.67 28.20
CA HIS A 29 32.36 26.54 27.82
C HIS A 29 31.64 27.84 28.18
N SER A 30 30.78 28.35 27.30
CA SER A 30 30.04 29.58 27.59
C SER A 30 29.21 29.44 28.88
N GLU A 31 28.63 28.27 29.13
CA GLU A 31 27.85 27.96 30.33
C GLU A 31 28.69 27.96 31.61
N CYS A 32 29.91 27.40 31.58
CA CYS A 32 30.76 27.32 32.77
C CYS A 32 31.21 28.68 33.32
N VAL A 33 31.16 29.73 32.49
CA VAL A 33 31.52 31.10 32.87
C VAL A 33 30.37 32.09 32.72
N ASN A 34 29.14 31.56 32.53
CA ASN A 34 27.92 32.31 32.31
C ASN A 34 28.07 33.43 31.25
N TYR A 35 28.75 33.11 30.14
CA TYR A 35 29.00 34.04 29.06
C TYR A 35 27.79 34.13 28.13
N ASP A 36 27.24 35.34 28.00
CA ASP A 36 26.16 35.68 27.08
C ASP A 36 26.65 36.71 26.04
N GLU A 37 26.54 36.37 24.75
CA GLU A 37 26.98 37.21 23.63
C GLU A 37 26.21 38.54 23.53
N LEU A 38 25.00 38.62 24.11
CA LEU A 38 24.20 39.86 24.16
C LEU A 38 24.75 40.87 25.18
N SER A 39 25.35 40.38 26.26
CA SER A 39 25.80 41.22 27.38
C SER A 39 27.24 41.72 27.23
N THR A 40 28.11 40.92 26.61
CA THR A 40 29.54 41.26 26.47
C THR A 40 30.08 40.76 25.13
N HIS A 41 30.61 41.67 24.32
CA HIS A 41 31.25 41.30 23.05
C HIS A 41 32.43 40.34 23.26
N ARG A 42 32.52 39.33 22.38
CA ARG A 42 33.51 38.25 22.41
C ARG A 42 34.97 38.72 22.48
N SER A 43 35.29 39.88 21.89
CA SER A 43 36.62 40.49 21.88
C SER A 43 36.98 41.29 23.14
N LYS A 44 36.02 41.51 24.05
CA LYS A 44 36.21 42.24 25.31
C LYS A 44 36.11 41.33 26.54
N TRP A 45 35.67 40.08 26.36
CA TRP A 45 35.47 39.16 27.47
C TRP A 45 36.81 38.66 28.03
N ILE A 46 36.97 38.75 29.35
CA ILE A 46 38.19 38.34 30.07
C ILE A 46 37.80 37.31 31.12
N CYS A 47 38.53 36.21 31.18
CA CYS A 47 38.19 35.11 32.08
C CYS A 47 38.37 35.51 33.56
N PRO A 48 37.63 34.88 34.49
CA PRO A 48 37.71 35.18 35.92
C PRO A 48 39.13 35.13 36.49
N ALA A 49 39.96 34.19 36.01
CA ALA A 49 41.35 34.07 36.43
C ALA A 49 42.24 35.26 36.01
N CYS A 50 41.92 35.93 34.89
CA CYS A 50 42.62 37.14 34.45
C CYS A 50 42.05 38.40 35.10
N VAL A 51 40.73 38.45 35.37
CA VAL A 51 40.11 39.54 36.13
C VAL A 51 40.69 39.60 37.54
N ALA A 52 40.86 38.46 38.20
CA ALA A 52 41.45 38.37 39.55
C ALA A 52 42.90 38.89 39.65
N LYS A 53 43.62 38.99 38.53
CA LYS A 53 45.00 39.50 38.48
C LYS A 53 45.10 41.01 38.27
N ARG A 54 43.96 41.70 38.05
CA ARG A 54 43.95 43.16 37.89
C ARG A 54 44.04 43.84 39.26
N PRO A 55 44.75 44.98 39.38
CA PRO A 55 44.72 45.80 40.58
C PRO A 55 43.28 46.19 40.92
N LYS A 56 42.88 46.04 42.19
CA LYS A 56 41.59 46.55 42.67
C LYS A 56 41.71 48.06 42.84
N GLU A 57 40.88 48.83 42.15
CA GLU A 57 40.73 50.27 42.40
C GLU A 57 39.63 50.55 43.43
N ASP A 58 39.96 51.48 44.32
CA ASP A 58 39.19 52.28 45.30
C ASP A 58 38.06 51.64 46.14
N ASN A 59 38.28 51.56 47.47
CA ASN A 59 37.36 51.02 48.48
C ASN A 59 36.90 52.09 49.49
N SER A 60 36.56 53.30 49.05
CA SER A 60 36.34 54.46 49.91
C SER A 60 34.95 54.57 50.56
N ASN A 61 34.27 53.48 50.94
CA ASN A 61 32.99 53.57 51.67
C ASN A 61 32.74 52.40 52.65
N THR A 62 33.51 52.37 53.75
CA THR A 62 33.20 51.51 54.91
C THR A 62 33.10 52.38 56.17
N PRO A 63 31.94 52.49 56.85
CA PRO A 63 31.85 53.23 58.10
C PRO A 63 32.35 52.39 59.29
N ILE A 64 33.11 53.07 60.14
CA ILE A 64 33.87 52.58 61.29
C ILE A 64 32.99 52.44 62.55
N ALA A 65 33.35 51.46 63.38
CA ALA A 65 32.83 51.10 64.69
C ALA A 65 32.92 52.22 65.78
N PRO A 66 32.19 52.09 66.91
CA PRO A 66 31.96 53.18 67.86
C PRO A 66 33.08 53.33 68.91
N LYS A 67 33.28 54.56 69.41
CA LYS A 67 34.12 54.85 70.58
C LYS A 67 33.33 55.50 71.72
N VAL A 68 33.84 55.20 72.91
CA VAL A 68 33.24 55.26 74.24
C VAL A 68 33.71 56.52 75.01
N ARG A 69 32.94 56.87 76.07
CA ARG A 69 33.32 57.49 77.38
C ARG A 69 33.08 59.01 77.62
N SER A 70 32.07 59.27 78.45
CA SER A 70 32.10 59.83 79.84
C SER A 70 32.96 61.05 80.18
N LYS A 71 32.35 62.11 80.74
CA LYS A 71 32.45 62.51 82.18
C LYS A 71 31.64 63.80 82.48
N ASN A 72 31.17 63.88 83.73
CA ASN A 72 30.54 65.04 84.39
C ASN A 72 31.51 66.20 84.62
N GLU A 73 31.00 67.43 84.73
CA GLU A 73 31.17 68.34 85.90
C GLU A 73 30.42 69.68 85.73
N ILE A 74 29.92 70.24 86.83
CA ILE A 74 29.29 71.56 87.03
C ILE A 74 30.34 72.41 87.80
N PRO A 75 30.59 73.72 87.52
CA PRO A 75 29.95 74.78 88.34
C PRO A 75 29.78 76.20 87.73
N SER A 76 28.77 76.89 88.32
CA SER A 76 28.66 78.33 88.64
C SER A 76 28.55 79.43 87.55
N SER A 77 27.37 80.04 87.53
CA SER A 77 26.97 81.44 87.23
C SER A 77 28.02 82.55 87.52
N PRO A 78 27.93 83.78 86.95
CA PRO A 78 26.66 84.49 86.72
C PRO A 78 26.47 85.38 85.47
N SER A 79 25.18 85.60 85.21
CA SER A 79 24.53 86.84 84.75
C SER A 79 24.95 87.48 83.42
N SER A 80 24.13 87.30 82.40
CA SER A 80 23.22 88.35 81.88
C SER A 80 22.62 87.91 80.54
N SER A 81 21.35 88.28 80.31
CA SER A 81 20.50 88.02 79.12
C SER A 81 19.65 86.72 79.14
N GLU A 82 18.62 86.72 79.99
CA GLU A 82 17.54 85.73 80.04
C GLU A 82 16.78 85.54 78.70
N THR A 83 16.97 86.42 77.72
CA THR A 83 16.38 86.31 76.38
C THR A 83 17.13 85.34 75.44
N SER A 84 18.43 85.09 75.65
CA SER A 84 19.23 84.25 74.74
C SER A 84 19.18 82.76 75.10
N LEU A 85 19.07 82.42 76.39
CA LEU A 85 19.04 81.03 76.85
C LEU A 85 17.69 80.36 76.57
N GLU A 86 16.58 81.10 76.68
CA GLU A 86 15.26 80.58 76.32
C GLU A 86 15.14 80.35 74.81
N SER A 87 15.66 81.28 73.98
CA SER A 87 15.67 81.10 72.53
C SER A 87 16.45 79.86 72.10
N PHE A 88 17.63 79.64 72.70
CA PHE A 88 18.44 78.45 72.44
C PHE A 88 17.78 77.16 72.96
N MET A 89 17.16 77.19 74.14
CA MET A 89 16.39 76.06 74.68
C MET A 89 15.14 75.74 73.84
N ARG A 90 14.50 76.74 73.25
CA ARG A 90 13.39 76.58 72.30
C ARG A 90 13.85 75.97 70.98
N GLU A 91 15.01 76.38 70.48
CA GLU A 91 15.64 75.79 69.28
C GLU A 91 16.07 74.33 69.53
N ILE A 92 16.61 74.01 70.70
CA ILE A 92 16.91 72.63 71.11
C ILE A 92 15.64 71.79 71.24
N ARG A 93 14.55 72.35 71.79
CA ARG A 93 13.24 71.67 71.85
C ARG A 93 12.65 71.45 70.46
N SER A 94 12.73 72.44 69.58
CA SER A 94 12.32 72.37 68.18
C SER A 94 13.13 71.32 67.43
N PHE A 95 14.46 71.33 67.54
CA PHE A 95 15.35 70.37 66.91
C PHE A 95 15.14 68.95 67.46
N ARG A 96 14.93 68.78 68.77
CA ARG A 96 14.55 67.48 69.35
C ARG A 96 13.20 67.00 68.83
N SER A 97 12.23 67.90 68.67
CA SER A 97 10.93 67.56 68.10
C SER A 97 11.07 67.12 66.64
N GLU A 98 11.82 67.86 65.82
CA GLU A 98 12.08 67.53 64.42
C GLU A 98 12.87 66.23 64.26
N MET A 99 13.85 66.00 65.13
CA MET A 99 14.64 64.76 65.18
C MET A 99 13.77 63.57 65.60
N ASN A 100 12.90 63.73 66.61
CA ASN A 100 11.95 62.70 67.00
C ASN A 100 10.96 62.38 65.88
N GLU A 101 10.45 63.40 65.17
CA GLU A 101 9.52 63.21 64.05
C GLU A 101 10.20 62.54 62.83
N LYS A 102 11.49 62.83 62.58
CA LYS A 102 12.28 62.11 61.58
C LYS A 102 12.57 60.68 62.00
N LEU A 103 12.85 60.45 63.28
CA LEU A 103 13.10 59.11 63.82
C LEU A 103 11.83 58.25 63.79
N GLU A 104 10.68 58.81 64.12
CA GLU A 104 9.38 58.14 63.97
C GLU A 104 9.06 57.83 62.51
N ARG A 105 9.30 58.77 61.59
CA ARG A 105 9.15 58.52 60.14
C ARG A 105 10.07 57.40 59.64
N GLN A 106 11.33 57.37 60.08
CA GLN A 106 12.25 56.27 59.78
C GLN A 106 11.78 54.95 60.39
N GLN A 107 11.27 54.96 61.62
CA GLN A 107 10.74 53.77 62.29
C GLN A 107 9.54 53.19 61.52
N VAL A 108 8.60 54.05 61.09
CA VAL A 108 7.44 53.65 60.27
C VAL A 108 7.88 53.07 58.93
N THR A 109 8.83 53.72 58.25
CA THR A 109 9.35 53.24 56.96
C THR A 109 10.07 51.88 57.10
N LEU A 110 10.80 51.68 58.20
CA LEU A 110 11.45 50.40 58.52
C LEU A 110 10.41 49.31 58.83
N THR A 111 9.33 49.63 59.54
CA THR A 111 8.24 48.67 59.79
C THR A 111 7.48 48.31 58.51
N ASP A 112 7.24 49.25 57.61
CA ASP A 112 6.63 49.01 56.29
C ASP A 112 7.54 48.17 55.38
N SER A 113 8.85 48.42 55.44
CA SER A 113 9.84 47.61 54.71
C SER A 113 9.90 46.19 55.27
N ASN A 114 9.91 46.01 56.58
CA ASN A 114 9.90 44.69 57.22
C ASN A 114 8.61 43.91 56.93
N THR A 115 7.45 44.57 56.91
CA THR A 115 6.19 43.91 56.54
C THR A 115 6.15 43.53 55.06
N SER A 116 6.69 44.37 54.17
CA SER A 116 6.82 44.05 52.74
C SER A 116 7.79 42.90 52.50
N LEU A 117 8.93 42.86 53.20
CA LEU A 117 9.89 41.75 53.16
C LEU A 117 9.26 40.45 53.68
N SER A 118 8.45 40.51 54.74
CA SER A 118 7.71 39.35 55.25
C SER A 118 6.74 38.78 54.20
N LYS A 119 5.97 39.65 53.51
CA LYS A 119 5.09 39.23 52.41
C LYS A 119 5.86 38.59 51.25
N LEU A 120 6.97 39.19 50.83
CA LEU A 120 7.84 38.61 49.80
C LEU A 120 8.41 37.26 50.23
N GLN A 121 8.80 37.10 51.50
CA GLN A 121 9.30 35.85 52.04
C GLN A 121 8.23 34.74 51.99
N ASP A 122 6.97 35.09 52.24
CA ASP A 122 5.83 34.18 52.10
C ASP A 122 5.53 33.82 50.64
N GLU A 123 5.60 34.78 49.72
CA GLU A 123 5.45 34.53 48.28
C GLU A 123 6.56 33.62 47.73
N VAL A 124 7.82 33.89 48.07
CA VAL A 124 8.98 33.06 47.69
C VAL A 124 8.82 31.65 48.24
N ARG A 125 8.38 31.50 49.49
CA ARG A 125 8.08 30.18 50.08
C ARG A 125 6.95 29.47 49.32
N GLY A 126 5.94 30.21 48.87
CA GLY A 126 4.86 29.70 48.02
C GLY A 126 5.36 29.21 46.66
N VAL A 127 6.26 29.97 46.02
CA VAL A 127 6.89 29.61 44.74
C VAL A 127 7.74 28.35 44.89
N ILE A 128 8.56 28.26 45.95
CA ILE A 128 9.38 27.07 46.25
C ILE A 128 8.50 25.83 46.38
N LYS A 129 7.38 25.91 47.11
CA LYS A 129 6.43 24.78 47.24
C LYS A 129 5.90 24.32 45.88
N LYS A 130 5.47 25.26 45.02
CA LYS A 130 5.00 24.94 43.66
C LYS A 130 6.11 24.32 42.81
N PHE A 131 7.34 24.80 42.94
CA PHE A 131 8.49 24.27 42.20
C PHE A 131 8.84 22.83 42.62
N LEU A 132 8.71 22.50 43.91
CA LEU A 132 8.89 21.13 44.41
C LEU A 132 7.84 20.17 43.84
N VAL A 133 6.56 20.58 43.83
CA VAL A 133 5.48 19.78 43.22
C VAL A 133 5.74 19.58 41.72
N MET A 134 6.07 20.64 41.00
CA MET A 134 6.39 20.57 39.57
C MET A 134 7.59 19.66 39.28
N ARG A 135 8.62 19.66 40.13
CA ARG A 135 9.76 18.76 40.02
C ARG A 135 9.33 17.29 40.16
N ASP A 136 8.42 17.00 41.08
CA ASP A 136 7.93 15.64 41.30
C ASP A 136 7.07 15.16 40.11
N GLU A 137 6.19 16.02 39.60
CA GLU A 137 5.43 15.76 38.36
C GLU A 137 6.35 15.55 37.15
N LEU A 138 7.42 16.34 37.03
CA LEU A 138 8.41 16.21 35.96
C LEU A 138 9.17 14.88 36.06
N ASN A 139 9.55 14.45 37.26
CA ASN A 139 10.19 13.14 37.45
C ASN A 139 9.26 11.99 37.06
N GLU A 140 7.97 12.09 37.37
CA GLU A 140 6.99 11.08 36.98
C GLU A 140 6.73 11.06 35.47
N ALA A 141 6.72 12.23 34.84
CA ALA A 141 6.67 12.36 33.38
C ALA A 141 7.89 11.73 32.70
N ILE A 142 9.10 11.90 33.26
CA ILE A 142 10.32 11.26 32.76
C ILE A 142 10.21 9.74 32.81
N LYS A 143 9.74 9.16 33.92
CA LYS A 143 9.52 7.70 34.02
C LYS A 143 8.52 7.19 33.00
N SER A 144 7.44 7.96 32.77
CA SER A 144 6.43 7.61 31.78
C SER A 144 7.01 7.64 30.36
N LEU A 145 7.84 8.63 30.05
CA LEU A 145 8.53 8.74 28.76
C LEU A 145 9.54 7.62 28.53
N THR A 146 10.31 7.22 29.55
CA THR A 146 11.24 6.09 29.43
C THR A 146 10.48 4.79 29.16
N PHE A 147 9.38 4.55 29.86
CA PHE A 147 8.53 3.39 29.62
C PHE A 147 7.94 3.39 28.20
N LEU A 148 7.45 4.54 27.73
CA LEU A 148 6.93 4.69 26.37
C LEU A 148 8.01 4.46 25.31
N ALA A 149 9.24 4.91 25.54
CA ALA A 149 10.36 4.67 24.63
C ALA A 149 10.68 3.16 24.52
N GLU A 150 10.77 2.47 25.66
CA GLU A 150 11.00 1.01 25.68
C GLU A 150 9.86 0.25 24.98
N SER A 151 8.61 0.60 25.26
CA SER A 151 7.44 0.00 24.61
C SER A 151 7.41 0.28 23.10
N HIS A 152 7.82 1.48 22.67
CA HIS A 152 7.91 1.83 21.25
C HIS A 152 8.98 0.99 20.54
N ASP A 153 10.15 0.81 21.15
CA ASP A 153 11.23 -0.01 20.58
C ASP A 153 10.80 -1.48 20.44
N GLU A 154 10.09 -2.02 21.45
CA GLU A 154 9.51 -3.36 21.38
C GLU A 154 8.48 -3.46 20.23
N GLN A 155 7.56 -2.49 20.14
CA GLN A 155 6.55 -2.45 19.08
C GLN A 155 7.17 -2.33 17.68
N GLN A 156 8.26 -1.58 17.53
CA GLN A 156 9.01 -1.47 16.28
C GLN A 156 9.66 -2.81 15.90
N SER A 157 10.24 -3.51 16.88
CA SER A 157 10.83 -4.84 16.66
C SER A 157 9.78 -5.87 16.22
N LEU A 158 8.59 -5.84 16.85
CA LEU A 158 7.48 -6.72 16.50
C LEU A 158 6.95 -6.43 15.11
N ASN A 159 6.78 -5.15 14.75
CA ASN A 159 6.35 -4.75 13.41
C ASN A 159 7.33 -5.21 12.34
N LYS A 160 8.64 -5.11 12.60
CA LYS A 160 9.66 -5.62 11.69
C LYS A 160 9.54 -7.13 11.50
N ALA A 161 9.44 -7.89 12.60
CA ALA A 161 9.28 -9.34 12.55
C ALA A 161 7.98 -9.77 11.83
N LEU A 162 6.88 -9.02 12.02
CA LEU A 162 5.62 -9.25 11.32
C LEU A 162 5.74 -8.96 9.82
N ASN A 163 6.39 -7.86 9.43
CA ASN A 163 6.62 -7.53 8.02
C ASN A 163 7.50 -8.58 7.32
N ASP A 164 8.55 -9.07 8.00
CA ASP A 164 9.39 -10.15 7.49
C ASP A 164 8.59 -11.44 7.30
N LYS A 165 7.71 -11.77 8.26
CA LYS A 165 6.82 -12.93 8.17
C LYS A 165 5.78 -12.79 7.06
N ILE A 166 5.19 -11.61 6.89
CA ILE A 166 4.24 -11.32 5.81
C ILE A 166 4.93 -11.50 4.46
N SER A 167 6.11 -10.90 4.28
CA SER A 167 6.88 -11.00 3.03
C SER A 167 7.22 -12.45 2.69
N LYS A 168 7.62 -13.25 3.69
CA LYS A 168 7.88 -14.69 3.51
C LYS A 168 6.62 -15.46 3.13
N LEU A 169 5.50 -15.23 3.82
CA LEU A 169 4.23 -15.89 3.53
C LEU A 169 3.71 -15.51 2.13
N GLU A 170 3.89 -14.27 1.69
CA GLU A 170 3.52 -13.83 0.36
C GLU A 170 4.35 -14.53 -0.72
N ALA A 171 5.66 -14.63 -0.52
CA ALA A 171 6.56 -15.36 -1.42
C ALA A 171 6.18 -16.85 -1.51
N GLU A 172 5.98 -17.52 -0.38
CA GLU A 172 5.55 -18.93 -0.34
C GLU A 172 4.18 -19.13 -1.01
N ASN A 173 3.23 -18.23 -0.79
CA ASN A 173 1.90 -18.30 -1.39
C ASN A 173 1.98 -18.11 -2.92
N LEU A 174 2.86 -17.24 -3.42
CA LEU A 174 3.12 -17.10 -4.85
C LEU A 174 3.69 -18.40 -5.44
N GLU A 175 4.67 -18.99 -4.76
CA GLU A 175 5.29 -20.26 -5.17
C GLU A 175 4.27 -21.41 -5.18
N PHE A 176 3.48 -21.57 -4.11
CA PHE A 176 2.46 -22.61 -4.03
C PHE A 176 1.39 -22.46 -5.11
N ARG A 177 0.97 -21.23 -5.41
CA ARG A 177 0.02 -20.98 -6.50
C ARG A 177 0.61 -21.34 -7.86
N SER A 178 1.87 -21.03 -8.10
CA SER A 178 2.57 -21.40 -9.32
C SER A 178 2.63 -22.92 -9.49
N LYS A 179 3.07 -23.63 -8.44
CA LYS A 179 3.12 -25.11 -8.40
C LYS A 179 1.74 -25.74 -8.59
N SER A 180 0.70 -25.16 -7.98
CA SER A 180 -0.68 -25.62 -8.15
C SER A 180 -1.15 -25.49 -9.60
N SER A 181 -0.89 -24.35 -10.24
CA SER A 181 -1.22 -24.16 -11.66
C SER A 181 -0.45 -25.12 -12.57
N GLU A 182 0.82 -25.40 -12.28
CA GLU A 182 1.61 -26.37 -13.04
C GLU A 182 1.04 -27.79 -12.87
N MET A 183 0.64 -28.16 -11.66
CA MET A 183 0.04 -29.45 -11.36
C MET A 183 -1.30 -29.64 -12.09
N GLU A 184 -2.16 -28.62 -12.11
CA GLU A 184 -3.42 -28.64 -12.88
C GLU A 184 -3.17 -28.94 -14.37
N LEU A 185 -2.17 -28.28 -14.97
CA LEU A 185 -1.81 -28.51 -16.37
C LEU A 185 -1.32 -29.94 -16.62
N LYS A 186 -0.47 -30.47 -15.73
CA LYS A 186 0.01 -31.86 -15.80
C LYS A 186 -1.14 -32.86 -15.69
N ILE A 187 -2.08 -32.63 -14.77
CA ILE A 187 -3.28 -33.47 -14.63
C ILE A 187 -4.10 -33.45 -15.91
N TRP A 188 -4.36 -32.28 -16.51
CA TRP A 188 -5.10 -32.21 -17.76
C TRP A 188 -4.41 -32.94 -18.91
N GLN A 189 -3.07 -32.84 -18.99
CA GLN A 189 -2.29 -33.57 -19.98
C GLN A 189 -2.38 -35.08 -19.78
N MET A 190 -2.21 -35.56 -18.54
CA MET A 190 -2.32 -36.99 -18.19
C MET A 190 -3.72 -37.54 -18.45
N GLU A 191 -4.76 -36.76 -18.13
CA GLU A 191 -6.14 -37.13 -18.45
C GLU A 191 -6.34 -37.28 -19.97
N GLN A 192 -5.86 -36.33 -20.77
CA GLN A 192 -6.00 -36.46 -22.21
C GLN A 192 -5.17 -37.62 -22.77
N GLN A 193 -3.96 -37.84 -22.24
CA GLN A 193 -3.09 -38.94 -22.63
C GLN A 193 -3.71 -40.31 -22.33
N SER A 194 -4.35 -40.50 -21.18
CA SER A 194 -5.04 -41.77 -20.87
C SER A 194 -6.20 -42.09 -21.83
N ARG A 195 -6.64 -41.12 -22.63
CA ARG A 195 -7.70 -41.23 -23.64
C ARG A 195 -7.17 -41.27 -25.08
N GLU A 196 -5.85 -41.33 -25.28
CA GLU A 196 -5.25 -41.25 -26.61
C GLU A 196 -5.69 -42.37 -27.56
N SER A 197 -6.01 -43.58 -27.09
CA SER A 197 -6.49 -44.65 -27.97
C SER A 197 -8.02 -44.75 -28.00
N ASN A 198 -8.73 -43.79 -27.41
CA ASN A 198 -10.17 -43.86 -27.23
C ASN A 198 -10.92 -43.13 -28.35
N ILE A 199 -12.02 -43.74 -28.77
CA ILE A 199 -13.01 -43.18 -29.69
C ILE A 199 -14.30 -42.95 -28.92
N GLU A 200 -14.95 -41.83 -29.19
CA GLU A 200 -16.28 -41.50 -28.68
C GLU A 200 -17.32 -41.58 -29.81
N ILE A 201 -18.31 -42.44 -29.63
CA ILE A 201 -19.42 -42.67 -30.56
C ILE A 201 -20.69 -42.13 -29.93
N GLN A 202 -21.34 -41.19 -30.61
CA GLN A 202 -22.48 -40.44 -30.10
C GLN A 202 -23.74 -40.70 -30.93
N CYS A 203 -24.91 -40.51 -30.31
CA CYS A 203 -26.23 -40.67 -30.93
C CYS A 203 -26.60 -42.10 -31.35
N VAL A 204 -25.98 -43.13 -30.77
CA VAL A 204 -26.42 -44.52 -30.96
C VAL A 204 -27.54 -44.82 -29.94
N PRO A 205 -28.77 -45.16 -30.39
CA PRO A 205 -29.88 -45.53 -29.51
C PRO A 205 -29.51 -46.63 -28.51
N GLU A 206 -30.14 -46.61 -27.34
CA GLU A 206 -29.91 -47.60 -26.26
C GLU A 206 -30.94 -48.72 -26.34
N HIS A 207 -30.49 -49.97 -26.26
CA HIS A 207 -31.35 -51.15 -26.21
C HIS A 207 -30.97 -52.04 -25.02
N ARG A 208 -31.97 -52.69 -24.40
CA ARG A 208 -31.77 -53.52 -23.19
C ARG A 208 -30.77 -54.66 -23.40
N SER A 209 -30.73 -55.22 -24.60
CA SER A 209 -29.88 -56.35 -24.98
C SER A 209 -28.87 -55.95 -26.06
N GLU A 210 -28.31 -54.74 -25.99
CA GLU A 210 -27.30 -54.30 -26.95
C GLU A 210 -25.96 -54.99 -26.74
N ASN A 211 -25.28 -55.30 -27.85
CA ASN A 211 -23.89 -55.72 -27.84
C ASN A 211 -23.03 -54.62 -28.51
N LEU A 212 -22.33 -53.84 -27.68
CA LEU A 212 -21.52 -52.71 -28.14
C LEU A 212 -20.35 -53.15 -29.06
N MET A 213 -19.80 -54.34 -28.85
CA MET A 213 -18.77 -54.90 -29.74
C MET A 213 -19.35 -55.14 -31.14
N THR A 214 -20.53 -55.75 -31.23
CA THR A 214 -21.21 -55.99 -32.51
C THR A 214 -21.55 -54.67 -33.21
N VAL A 215 -22.01 -53.65 -32.47
CA VAL A 215 -22.25 -52.30 -33.01
C VAL A 215 -20.96 -51.70 -33.58
N PHE A 216 -19.84 -51.82 -32.85
CA PHE A 216 -18.56 -51.30 -33.30
C PHE A 216 -18.00 -52.06 -34.51
N GLN A 217 -18.13 -53.39 -34.54
CA GLN A 217 -17.75 -54.23 -35.68
C GLN A 217 -18.57 -53.87 -36.92
N GLN A 218 -19.87 -53.65 -36.77
CA GLN A 218 -20.73 -53.21 -37.88
C GLN A 218 -20.30 -51.83 -38.37
N LEU A 219 -20.00 -50.89 -37.47
CA LEU A 219 -19.50 -49.57 -37.83
C LEU A 219 -18.19 -49.68 -38.61
N ALA A 220 -17.24 -50.50 -38.15
CA ALA A 220 -15.97 -50.74 -38.83
C ALA A 220 -16.18 -51.28 -40.27
N ARG A 221 -17.08 -52.25 -40.45
CA ARG A 221 -17.44 -52.78 -41.78
C ARG A 221 -18.02 -51.70 -42.69
N VAL A 222 -18.97 -50.89 -42.19
CA VAL A 222 -19.61 -49.80 -42.96
C VAL A 222 -18.58 -48.82 -43.50
N VAL A 223 -17.57 -48.47 -42.70
CA VAL A 223 -16.52 -47.52 -43.11
C VAL A 223 -15.32 -48.20 -43.79
N ASN A 224 -15.44 -49.49 -44.12
CA ASN A 224 -14.40 -50.32 -44.71
C ASN A 224 -13.07 -50.28 -43.92
N PHE A 225 -13.16 -50.39 -42.60
CA PHE A 225 -12.03 -50.47 -41.70
C PHE A 225 -11.83 -51.91 -41.22
N GLU A 226 -10.64 -52.44 -41.46
CA GLU A 226 -10.25 -53.78 -41.01
C GLU A 226 -9.98 -53.77 -39.49
N LEU A 227 -10.83 -54.49 -38.76
CA LEU A 227 -10.76 -54.60 -37.30
C LEU A 227 -10.35 -56.02 -36.91
N ALA A 228 -9.17 -56.17 -36.31
CA ALA A 228 -8.72 -57.45 -35.78
C ALA A 228 -9.39 -57.76 -34.43
N PRO A 229 -9.52 -59.05 -34.04
CA PRO A 229 -10.16 -59.43 -32.77
C PRO A 229 -9.55 -58.76 -31.52
N ASN A 230 -8.24 -58.54 -31.53
CA ASN A 230 -7.48 -57.95 -30.40
C ASN A 230 -7.30 -56.43 -30.50
N ASP A 231 -7.90 -55.77 -31.50
CA ASP A 231 -7.77 -54.32 -31.67
C ASP A 231 -8.58 -53.52 -30.65
N VAL A 232 -9.61 -54.12 -30.05
CA VAL A 232 -10.48 -53.48 -29.06
C VAL A 232 -10.10 -53.95 -27.66
N VAL A 233 -9.63 -53.01 -26.83
CA VAL A 233 -9.18 -53.28 -25.46
C VAL A 233 -10.33 -53.18 -24.46
N ASN A 234 -11.20 -52.19 -24.63
CA ASN A 234 -12.33 -51.95 -23.73
C ASN A 234 -13.43 -51.17 -24.45
N PHE A 235 -14.69 -51.37 -24.06
CA PHE A 235 -15.82 -50.61 -24.57
C PHE A 235 -16.93 -50.52 -23.52
N HIS A 236 -17.56 -49.35 -23.40
CA HIS A 236 -18.65 -49.12 -22.45
C HIS A 236 -19.45 -47.87 -22.83
N ARG A 237 -20.67 -47.75 -22.32
CA ARG A 237 -21.40 -46.48 -22.33
C ARG A 237 -20.98 -45.60 -21.16
N VAL A 238 -20.90 -44.29 -21.41
CA VAL A 238 -20.56 -43.29 -20.38
C VAL A 238 -21.82 -42.62 -19.85
N ALA A 239 -21.88 -42.44 -18.53
CA ALA A 239 -22.96 -41.74 -17.87
C ALA A 239 -23.11 -40.30 -18.40
N LYS A 240 -24.35 -39.81 -18.45
CA LYS A 240 -24.60 -38.43 -18.86
C LYS A 240 -24.21 -37.49 -17.72
N ILE A 241 -23.57 -36.38 -18.06
CA ILE A 241 -23.36 -35.28 -17.09
C ILE A 241 -24.71 -34.63 -16.75
N ASN A 242 -25.56 -34.43 -17.76
CA ASN A 242 -26.95 -34.00 -17.58
C ASN A 242 -27.90 -35.19 -17.75
N THR A 243 -28.44 -35.67 -16.63
CA THR A 243 -29.35 -36.83 -16.57
C THR A 243 -30.69 -36.58 -17.29
N GLU A 244 -31.13 -35.33 -17.39
CA GLU A 244 -32.40 -34.95 -18.04
C GLU A 244 -32.31 -34.96 -19.58
N SER A 245 -31.09 -35.03 -20.13
CA SER A 245 -30.89 -35.02 -21.57
C SER A 245 -31.51 -36.25 -22.24
N LYS A 246 -32.40 -36.02 -23.22
CA LYS A 246 -32.98 -37.08 -24.06
C LYS A 246 -31.97 -37.74 -25.02
N ARG A 247 -30.78 -37.16 -25.19
CA ARG A 247 -29.73 -37.73 -26.06
C ARG A 247 -29.22 -39.05 -25.47
N PRO A 248 -29.03 -40.12 -26.27
CA PRO A 248 -28.46 -41.38 -25.79
C PRO A 248 -27.06 -41.22 -25.17
N ARG A 249 -26.70 -42.08 -24.21
CA ARG A 249 -25.34 -42.16 -23.64
C ARG A 249 -24.32 -42.45 -24.72
N CYS A 250 -23.17 -41.79 -24.68
CA CYS A 250 -22.10 -42.03 -25.65
C CYS A 250 -21.43 -43.38 -25.37
N ILE A 251 -20.98 -44.06 -26.42
CA ILE A 251 -20.17 -45.28 -26.33
C ILE A 251 -18.71 -44.86 -26.45
N ILE A 252 -17.87 -45.32 -25.52
CA ILE A 252 -16.42 -45.20 -25.61
C ILE A 252 -15.85 -46.55 -26.01
N VAL A 253 -14.95 -46.54 -26.99
CA VAL A 253 -14.18 -47.71 -27.41
C VAL A 253 -12.70 -47.38 -27.29
N LYS A 254 -11.96 -48.14 -26.49
CA LYS A 254 -10.51 -48.06 -26.38
C LYS A 254 -9.88 -49.06 -27.33
N LEU A 255 -9.08 -48.55 -28.27
CA LEU A 255 -8.31 -49.38 -29.19
C LEU A 255 -6.92 -49.71 -28.64
N SER A 256 -6.28 -50.68 -29.28
CA SER A 256 -4.92 -51.16 -28.97
C SER A 256 -3.85 -50.07 -29.11
N SER A 257 -4.04 -49.09 -30.00
CA SER A 257 -3.09 -47.99 -30.20
C SER A 257 -3.75 -46.69 -30.72
N PRO A 258 -3.10 -45.53 -30.52
CA PRO A 258 -3.53 -44.26 -31.11
C PRO A 258 -3.55 -44.28 -32.64
N ILE A 259 -2.65 -45.05 -33.27
CA ILE A 259 -2.57 -45.21 -34.73
C ILE A 259 -3.86 -45.87 -35.26
N LYS A 260 -4.32 -46.95 -34.61
CA LYS A 260 -5.58 -47.61 -34.97
C LYS A 260 -6.77 -46.67 -34.80
N ARG A 261 -6.80 -45.86 -33.73
CA ARG A 261 -7.80 -44.79 -33.55
C ARG A 261 -7.78 -43.80 -34.70
N ASP A 262 -6.61 -43.28 -35.09
CA ASP A 262 -6.50 -42.29 -36.15
C ASP A 262 -6.92 -42.84 -37.51
N ASN A 263 -6.52 -44.06 -37.83
CA ASN A 263 -6.90 -44.73 -39.07
C ASN A 263 -8.41 -44.94 -39.15
N PHE A 264 -9.04 -45.35 -38.04
CA PHE A 264 -10.50 -45.49 -37.96
C PHE A 264 -11.22 -44.14 -38.13
N LEU A 265 -10.77 -43.09 -37.43
CA LEU A 265 -11.33 -41.75 -37.58
C LEU A 265 -11.17 -41.21 -39.01
N ALA A 266 -10.03 -41.50 -39.66
CA ALA A 266 -9.81 -41.15 -41.06
C ALA A 266 -10.78 -41.91 -41.99
N ALA A 267 -11.00 -43.21 -41.77
CA ALA A 267 -11.97 -44.01 -42.52
C ALA A 267 -13.39 -43.44 -42.40
N VAL A 268 -13.83 -43.09 -41.18
CA VAL A 268 -15.13 -42.42 -40.95
C VAL A 268 -15.23 -41.08 -41.68
N ARG A 269 -14.17 -40.24 -41.62
CA ARG A 269 -14.14 -38.96 -42.34
C ARG A 269 -14.24 -39.17 -43.86
N ASN A 270 -13.55 -40.18 -44.40
CA ASN A 270 -13.59 -40.51 -45.82
C ASN A 270 -14.95 -41.03 -46.26
N PHE A 271 -15.60 -41.88 -45.46
CA PHE A 271 -16.97 -42.32 -45.67
C PHE A 271 -17.94 -41.14 -45.75
N ASN A 272 -17.91 -40.25 -44.74
CA ASN A 272 -18.78 -39.07 -44.71
C ASN A 272 -18.53 -38.06 -45.83
N LYS A 273 -17.28 -37.98 -46.34
CA LYS A 273 -16.95 -37.17 -47.53
C LYS A 273 -17.54 -37.77 -48.81
N LYS A 274 -17.42 -39.10 -48.98
CA LYS A 274 -17.99 -39.83 -50.12
C LYS A 274 -19.53 -39.84 -50.10
N HIS A 275 -20.14 -39.71 -48.92
CA HIS A 275 -21.59 -39.75 -48.73
C HIS A 275 -22.08 -38.46 -48.07
N ALA A 276 -21.95 -37.34 -48.78
CA ALA A 276 -22.27 -36.01 -48.25
C ALA A 276 -23.75 -35.86 -47.85
N THR A 277 -24.67 -36.47 -48.61
CA THR A 277 -26.12 -36.47 -48.39
C THR A 277 -26.60 -37.61 -47.47
N ASP A 278 -25.79 -38.66 -47.31
CA ASP A 278 -26.10 -39.82 -46.48
C ASP A 278 -24.94 -40.17 -45.54
N LYS A 279 -24.59 -39.21 -44.68
CA LYS A 279 -23.53 -39.39 -43.68
C LYS A 279 -23.89 -40.51 -42.73
N LEU A 280 -22.88 -41.09 -42.09
CA LEU A 280 -23.03 -42.22 -41.17
C LEU A 280 -24.16 -41.98 -40.15
N ASN A 281 -25.03 -42.97 -40.02
CA ASN A 281 -26.29 -42.88 -39.28
C ASN A 281 -26.75 -44.26 -38.81
N THR A 282 -27.84 -44.31 -38.05
CA THR A 282 -28.38 -45.53 -37.45
C THR A 282 -28.75 -46.61 -38.45
N SER A 283 -29.26 -46.26 -39.66
CA SER A 283 -29.63 -47.29 -40.66
C SER A 283 -28.41 -48.02 -41.22
N HIS A 284 -27.27 -47.33 -41.37
CA HIS A 284 -26.01 -47.99 -41.76
C HIS A 284 -25.54 -49.03 -40.72
N LEU A 285 -25.88 -48.81 -39.45
CA LEU A 285 -25.57 -49.75 -38.36
C LEU A 285 -26.60 -50.89 -38.25
N GLY A 286 -27.57 -50.98 -39.15
CA GLY A 286 -28.64 -51.98 -39.11
C GLY A 286 -29.64 -51.75 -37.98
N ILE A 287 -29.69 -50.55 -37.39
CA ILE A 287 -30.62 -50.21 -36.32
C ILE A 287 -31.94 -49.75 -36.97
N ALA A 288 -33.02 -50.48 -36.70
CA ALA A 288 -34.34 -50.17 -37.19
C ALA A 288 -34.91 -48.88 -36.56
N GLY A 289 -35.81 -48.21 -37.28
CA GLY A 289 -36.49 -46.99 -36.84
C GLY A 289 -35.99 -45.73 -37.54
N ASN A 290 -36.08 -44.58 -36.85
CA ASN A 290 -35.76 -43.29 -37.43
C ASN A 290 -34.25 -43.16 -37.73
N LYS A 291 -33.95 -42.65 -38.93
CA LYS A 291 -32.58 -42.38 -39.39
C LYS A 291 -31.99 -41.19 -38.63
N ASN A 292 -31.09 -41.49 -37.69
CA ASN A 292 -30.42 -40.49 -36.87
C ASN A 292 -28.93 -40.50 -37.16
N GLN A 293 -28.33 -39.32 -37.33
CA GLN A 293 -26.91 -39.20 -37.60
C GLN A 293 -26.07 -39.66 -36.40
N VAL A 294 -25.06 -40.49 -36.67
CA VAL A 294 -24.10 -41.00 -35.68
C VAL A 294 -22.80 -40.23 -35.83
N TYR A 295 -22.29 -39.71 -34.72
CA TYR A 295 -21.07 -38.91 -34.71
C TYR A 295 -19.94 -39.67 -34.05
N ILE A 296 -18.77 -39.66 -34.68
CA ILE A 296 -17.56 -40.29 -34.16
C ILE A 296 -16.49 -39.22 -34.03
N SER A 297 -15.90 -39.13 -32.85
CA SER A 297 -14.85 -38.19 -32.52
C SER A 297 -13.76 -38.83 -31.67
N GLU A 298 -12.63 -38.14 -31.54
CA GLU A 298 -11.67 -38.42 -30.48
C GLU A 298 -12.34 -38.24 -29.11
N HIS A 299 -11.98 -39.08 -28.14
CA HIS A 299 -12.45 -38.92 -26.78
C HIS A 299 -11.62 -37.85 -26.06
N LEU A 300 -12.22 -36.68 -25.87
CA LEU A 300 -11.59 -35.56 -25.14
C LEU A 300 -11.85 -35.63 -23.64
N SER A 301 -10.88 -35.16 -22.85
CA SER A 301 -11.08 -34.91 -21.41
C SER A 301 -12.18 -33.85 -21.21
N PRO A 302 -12.85 -33.81 -20.04
CA PRO A 302 -13.86 -32.78 -19.75
C PRO A 302 -13.33 -31.36 -19.96
N ASN A 303 -12.09 -31.09 -19.55
CA ASN A 303 -11.44 -29.80 -19.75
C ASN A 303 -11.29 -29.47 -21.25
N ASN A 304 -10.80 -30.42 -22.05
CA ASN A 304 -10.65 -30.21 -23.50
C ASN A 304 -12.00 -30.11 -24.23
N LYS A 305 -13.05 -30.81 -23.76
CA LYS A 305 -14.42 -30.61 -24.28
C LYS A 305 -14.90 -29.19 -24.02
N ARG A 306 -14.69 -28.66 -22.81
CA ARG A 306 -15.01 -27.27 -22.47
C ARG A 306 -14.22 -26.28 -23.31
N LEU A 307 -12.90 -26.47 -23.42
CA LEU A 307 -12.03 -25.63 -24.24
C LEU A 307 -12.47 -25.65 -25.71
N HIS A 308 -12.80 -26.81 -26.27
CA HIS A 308 -13.28 -26.92 -27.65
C HIS A 308 -14.61 -26.17 -27.85
N ALA A 309 -15.56 -26.32 -26.92
CA ALA A 309 -16.84 -25.60 -26.97
C ALA A 309 -16.63 -24.08 -26.92
N THR A 310 -15.85 -23.59 -25.97
CA THR A 310 -15.50 -22.16 -25.86
C THR A 310 -14.75 -21.67 -27.10
N THR A 311 -13.81 -22.45 -27.62
CA THR A 311 -13.05 -22.11 -28.82
C THR A 311 -13.97 -21.94 -30.03
N ARG A 312 -14.99 -22.79 -30.20
CA ARG A 312 -15.94 -22.65 -31.31
C ARG A 312 -16.74 -21.35 -31.24
N ILE A 313 -17.15 -20.93 -30.06
CA ILE A 313 -17.86 -19.66 -29.84
C ILE A 313 -16.94 -18.49 -30.21
N VAL A 314 -15.72 -18.48 -29.67
CA VAL A 314 -14.74 -17.42 -29.95
C VAL A 314 -14.35 -17.40 -31.43
N ALA A 315 -14.15 -18.56 -32.05
CA ALA A 315 -13.83 -18.68 -33.47
C ALA A 315 -14.95 -18.10 -34.33
N GLN A 316 -16.22 -18.37 -34.00
CA GLN A 316 -17.36 -17.80 -34.69
C GLN A 316 -17.39 -16.27 -34.56
N ASN A 317 -17.25 -15.74 -33.34
CA ASN A 317 -17.25 -14.29 -33.10
C ASN A 317 -16.09 -13.58 -33.81
N LYS A 318 -14.93 -14.25 -33.93
CA LYS A 318 -13.73 -13.72 -34.58
C LYS A 318 -13.60 -14.10 -36.05
N ASN A 319 -14.65 -14.62 -36.68
CA ASN A 319 -14.68 -14.99 -38.09
C ASN A 319 -13.57 -15.99 -38.51
N TYR A 320 -13.27 -16.96 -37.65
CA TYR A 320 -12.45 -18.11 -38.00
C TYR A 320 -13.31 -19.20 -38.65
N LYS A 321 -12.94 -19.60 -39.87
CA LYS A 321 -13.70 -20.57 -40.67
C LYS A 321 -13.61 -22.01 -40.14
N TYR A 322 -12.49 -22.40 -39.55
CA TYR A 322 -12.23 -23.79 -39.18
C TYR A 322 -11.83 -23.96 -37.73
N VAL A 323 -12.48 -24.93 -37.06
CA VAL A 323 -12.09 -25.45 -35.75
C VAL A 323 -12.15 -26.97 -35.81
N TRP A 324 -11.04 -27.64 -35.49
CA TRP A 324 -10.99 -29.10 -35.47
C TRP A 324 -10.11 -29.63 -34.35
N VAL A 325 -10.22 -30.94 -34.11
CA VAL A 325 -9.46 -31.64 -33.08
C VAL A 325 -8.56 -32.67 -33.76
N ARG A 326 -7.32 -32.76 -33.32
CA ARG A 326 -6.37 -33.79 -33.73
C ARG A 326 -5.42 -34.14 -32.60
N GLY A 327 -5.37 -35.41 -32.20
CA GLY A 327 -4.48 -35.89 -31.14
C GLY A 327 -4.74 -35.19 -29.80
N GLY A 328 -6.01 -34.97 -29.46
CA GLY A 328 -6.42 -34.28 -28.24
C GLY A 328 -6.16 -32.77 -28.22
N ARG A 329 -5.61 -32.18 -29.29
CA ARG A 329 -5.36 -30.75 -29.43
C ARG A 329 -6.43 -30.10 -30.31
N ILE A 330 -6.78 -28.85 -29.99
CA ILE A 330 -7.78 -28.07 -30.71
C ILE A 330 -7.05 -27.08 -31.61
N PHE A 331 -7.36 -27.13 -32.89
CA PHE A 331 -6.76 -26.29 -33.91
C PHE A 331 -7.80 -25.35 -34.50
N VAL A 332 -7.35 -24.16 -34.87
CA VAL A 332 -8.19 -23.10 -35.45
C VAL A 332 -7.48 -22.50 -36.66
N ARG A 333 -8.22 -22.25 -37.75
CA ARG A 333 -7.71 -21.60 -38.97
C ARG A 333 -8.73 -20.60 -39.49
N ARG A 334 -8.24 -19.42 -39.92
CA ARG A 334 -9.10 -18.28 -40.28
C ARG A 334 -9.76 -18.47 -41.65
N ASN A 335 -8.98 -18.81 -42.67
CA ASN A 335 -9.38 -18.94 -44.08
C ASN A 335 -8.43 -19.92 -44.82
N ASP A 336 -8.77 -20.26 -46.06
CA ASP A 336 -8.01 -21.22 -46.89
C ASP A 336 -6.72 -20.63 -47.50
N GLU A 337 -6.58 -19.31 -47.52
CA GLU A 337 -5.55 -18.62 -48.33
C GLU A 337 -4.15 -18.59 -47.68
N HIS A 338 -4.06 -18.68 -46.35
CA HIS A 338 -2.76 -18.64 -45.64
C HIS A 338 -2.11 -20.02 -45.53
N GLU A 339 -1.96 -20.70 -46.65
CA GLU A 339 -1.12 -21.90 -46.76
C GLU A 339 0.36 -21.56 -46.94
N SER A 340 0.67 -20.28 -47.25
CA SER A 340 2.03 -19.79 -47.49
C SER A 340 2.42 -18.66 -46.53
N GLU A 341 3.64 -18.80 -46.02
CA GLU A 341 4.37 -17.93 -45.11
C GLU A 341 4.38 -16.48 -45.61
N ARG A 342 3.83 -15.54 -44.82
CA ARG A 342 4.33 -14.15 -44.61
C ARG A 342 3.36 -13.25 -43.84
N GLU A 343 2.06 -13.55 -43.82
CA GLU A 343 1.05 -12.75 -43.08
C GLU A 343 0.09 -13.61 -42.24
N GLY A 344 0.59 -14.32 -41.24
CA GLY A 344 -0.18 -14.63 -40.03
C GLY A 344 -1.38 -15.59 -40.08
N GLY A 345 -1.80 -16.18 -41.21
CA GLY A 345 -2.88 -17.18 -41.20
C GLY A 345 -2.45 -18.63 -41.01
N GLY A 346 -1.46 -18.85 -40.16
CA GLY A 346 -1.08 -20.18 -39.74
C GLY A 346 -2.20 -20.90 -38.97
N VAL A 347 -2.12 -22.23 -38.93
CA VAL A 347 -2.94 -23.05 -38.04
C VAL A 347 -2.58 -22.73 -36.59
N LEU A 348 -3.55 -22.22 -35.83
CA LEU A 348 -3.40 -21.90 -34.41
C LEU A 348 -3.80 -23.09 -33.54
N ILE A 349 -3.20 -23.21 -32.36
CA ILE A 349 -3.61 -24.17 -31.33
C ILE A 349 -4.35 -23.39 -30.25
N ALA A 350 -5.58 -23.81 -29.95
CA ALA A 350 -6.32 -23.23 -28.83
C ALA A 350 -5.73 -23.72 -27.51
N ILE A 351 -5.38 -22.76 -26.65
CA ILE A 351 -4.85 -23.01 -25.31
C ILE A 351 -5.73 -22.28 -24.29
N GLN A 352 -5.84 -22.86 -23.09
CA GLN A 352 -6.46 -22.19 -21.96
C GLN A 352 -5.36 -21.65 -21.06
N LYS A 353 -5.17 -20.32 -21.08
CA LYS A 353 -4.27 -19.63 -20.16
C LYS A 353 -5.10 -18.83 -19.16
N LYS A 354 -4.95 -19.14 -17.87
CA LYS A 354 -5.47 -18.28 -16.80
C LYS A 354 -4.56 -17.05 -16.73
N TYR A 355 -5.09 -15.87 -17.03
CA TYR A 355 -4.38 -14.61 -16.78
C TYR A 355 -4.70 -14.14 -15.37
N ARG A 356 -3.69 -13.65 -14.66
CA ARG A 356 -3.85 -13.01 -13.36
C ARG A 356 -3.57 -11.52 -13.54
N ALA A 357 -4.60 -10.71 -13.44
CA ALA A 357 -4.42 -9.28 -13.21
C ALA A 357 -4.07 -9.10 -11.73
N LEU A 358 -2.82 -8.73 -11.43
CA LEU A 358 -2.44 -8.29 -10.10
C LEU A 358 -2.75 -6.80 -10.01
N ARG A 359 -3.52 -6.41 -9.00
CA ARG A 359 -3.71 -5.01 -8.68
C ARG A 359 -2.44 -4.52 -7.99
N MET A 360 -1.65 -3.72 -8.69
CA MET A 360 -0.52 -3.03 -8.10
C MET A 360 -1.00 -1.76 -7.41
N PHE A 361 -0.56 -1.53 -6.18
CA PHE A 361 -0.87 -0.30 -5.43
C PHE A 361 0.20 0.78 -5.62
N GLU A 362 1.32 0.42 -6.24
CA GLU A 362 2.43 1.30 -6.60
C GLU A 362 2.85 1.00 -8.04
N PHE A 363 3.31 2.02 -8.77
CA PHE A 363 3.77 1.89 -10.14
C PHE A 363 5.19 1.32 -10.15
N GLU A 364 5.35 0.03 -10.45
CA GLU A 364 6.66 -0.54 -10.77
C GLU A 364 6.77 -0.74 -12.28
N SER A 365 7.51 0.15 -12.93
CA SER A 365 7.90 -0.05 -14.33
C SER A 365 9.13 -0.93 -14.37
N THR A 366 8.93 -2.21 -14.65
CA THR A 366 9.98 -3.04 -15.26
C THR A 366 9.47 -3.43 -16.65
N CYS A 367 10.24 -3.06 -17.66
CA CYS A 367 9.81 -2.98 -19.05
C CYS A 367 9.34 -4.34 -19.63
N GLU A 368 8.03 -4.60 -19.62
CA GLU A 368 7.27 -5.30 -20.67
C GLU A 368 5.83 -4.76 -20.63
N GLU A 369 5.49 -3.84 -21.53
CA GLU A 369 4.15 -3.24 -21.59
C GLU A 369 3.09 -4.26 -22.04
N LEU A 370 2.39 -4.88 -21.09
CA LEU A 370 1.18 -5.63 -21.37
C LEU A 370 -0.03 -4.68 -21.32
N TRP A 371 -0.47 -4.23 -22.49
CA TRP A 371 -1.68 -3.42 -22.63
C TRP A 371 -2.92 -4.29 -22.37
N ALA A 372 -3.61 -4.07 -21.26
CA ALA A 372 -4.92 -4.67 -20.98
C ALA A 372 -6.01 -3.61 -21.19
N SER A 373 -6.79 -3.74 -22.27
CA SER A 373 -8.01 -2.96 -22.46
C SER A 373 -9.13 -3.55 -21.61
N ILE A 374 -9.51 -2.86 -20.53
CA ILE A 374 -10.76 -3.17 -19.81
C ILE A 374 -11.86 -2.38 -20.52
N GLU A 375 -12.69 -3.07 -21.28
CA GLU A 375 -13.87 -2.45 -21.88
C GLU A 375 -15.01 -2.48 -20.85
N ILE A 376 -15.46 -1.29 -20.45
CA ILE A 376 -16.58 -1.12 -19.54
C ILE A 376 -17.76 -0.68 -20.40
N GLU A 377 -18.65 -1.62 -20.72
CA GLU A 377 -19.92 -1.31 -21.36
C GLU A 377 -20.83 -0.60 -20.34
N ILE A 378 -20.93 0.72 -20.48
CA ILE A 378 -21.92 1.52 -19.77
C ILE A 378 -23.00 1.87 -20.80
N ASP A 379 -24.22 1.39 -20.59
CA ASP A 379 -25.37 1.77 -21.42
C ASP A 379 -25.77 3.21 -21.07
N TRP A 380 -25.10 4.16 -21.72
CA TRP A 380 -25.31 5.59 -21.54
C TRP A 380 -26.73 6.04 -21.94
N LYS A 381 -27.45 5.24 -22.72
CA LYS A 381 -28.78 5.60 -23.22
C LYS A 381 -29.81 5.62 -22.10
N VAL A 382 -29.76 4.65 -21.20
CA VAL A 382 -30.63 4.60 -20.00
C VAL A 382 -30.34 5.75 -19.03
N ILE A 383 -29.08 6.18 -18.96
CA ILE A 383 -28.63 7.24 -18.04
C ILE A 383 -28.96 8.62 -18.59
N LEU A 384 -28.79 8.87 -19.89
CA LEU A 384 -28.98 10.20 -20.49
C LEU A 384 -30.45 10.55 -20.72
N ASP A 385 -31.33 9.57 -20.93
CA ASP A 385 -32.77 9.81 -21.13
C ASP A 385 -33.50 10.29 -19.85
N THR A 386 -32.85 10.25 -18.68
CA THR A 386 -33.41 10.66 -17.38
C THR A 386 -32.88 12.00 -16.85
N ILE A 387 -32.10 12.73 -17.64
CA ILE A 387 -31.31 13.86 -17.13
C ILE A 387 -31.69 15.17 -17.83
N GLU A 388 -32.14 16.15 -17.07
CA GLU A 388 -32.70 17.42 -17.56
C GLU A 388 -31.65 18.47 -17.93
N SER A 389 -30.37 18.30 -17.54
CA SER A 389 -29.29 19.25 -17.86
C SER A 389 -27.89 18.61 -17.87
N THR A 390 -26.94 19.26 -18.54
CA THR A 390 -25.52 18.85 -18.57
C THR A 390 -24.89 18.81 -17.17
N ASP A 391 -25.29 19.70 -16.26
CA ASP A 391 -24.79 19.69 -14.88
C ASP A 391 -25.31 18.47 -14.10
N ALA A 392 -26.57 18.10 -14.31
CA ALA A 392 -27.14 16.88 -13.72
C ALA A 392 -26.48 15.60 -14.28
N ALA A 393 -26.02 15.62 -15.53
CA ALA A 393 -25.26 14.51 -16.12
C ALA A 393 -23.88 14.37 -15.48
N ILE A 394 -23.22 15.49 -15.21
CA ILE A 394 -21.94 15.52 -14.49
C ILE A 394 -22.13 15.02 -13.05
N ASP A 395 -23.20 15.41 -12.36
CA ASP A 395 -23.43 14.96 -10.99
C ASP A 395 -23.71 13.44 -10.91
N VAL A 396 -24.49 12.88 -11.85
CA VAL A 396 -24.70 11.42 -11.94
C VAL A 396 -23.39 10.68 -12.26
N PHE A 397 -22.54 11.26 -13.11
CA PHE A 397 -21.19 10.73 -13.39
C PHE A 397 -20.32 10.73 -12.13
N TYR A 398 -20.29 11.83 -11.38
CA TYR A 398 -19.55 11.90 -10.12
C TYR A 398 -20.12 10.92 -9.09
N ASP A 399 -21.44 10.84 -8.90
CA ASP A 399 -22.03 10.00 -7.86
C ASP A 399 -21.93 8.50 -8.14
N ARG A 400 -21.94 8.07 -9.41
CA ARG A 400 -21.86 6.64 -9.75
C ARG A 400 -20.46 6.17 -10.07
N LEU A 401 -19.68 6.99 -10.77
CA LEU A 401 -18.37 6.61 -11.28
C LEU A 401 -17.24 7.05 -10.34
N MET A 402 -17.36 8.17 -9.61
CA MET A 402 -16.29 8.58 -8.68
C MET A 402 -16.16 7.70 -7.43
N PRO A 403 -17.21 7.07 -6.85
CA PRO A 403 -16.98 6.08 -5.80
C PRO A 403 -16.21 4.86 -6.31
N ILE A 404 -16.41 4.47 -7.57
CA ILE A 404 -15.66 3.40 -8.22
C ILE A 404 -14.22 3.87 -8.43
N ILE A 405 -14.02 5.03 -9.06
CA ILE A 405 -12.69 5.60 -9.31
C ILE A 405 -11.93 5.88 -8.01
N HIS A 406 -12.56 6.45 -6.97
CA HIS A 406 -11.94 6.71 -5.66
C HIS A 406 -11.64 5.45 -4.86
N ARG A 407 -12.41 4.37 -5.04
CA ARG A 407 -12.06 3.03 -4.53
C ARG A 407 -10.84 2.45 -5.27
N HIS A 408 -10.49 3.02 -6.43
CA HIS A 408 -9.46 2.54 -7.33
C HIS A 408 -8.22 3.45 -7.49
N THR A 409 -8.31 4.75 -7.19
CA THR A 409 -7.23 5.75 -7.26
C THR A 409 -7.61 6.96 -6.37
N PRO A 410 -6.85 7.29 -5.31
CA PRO A 410 -7.21 8.39 -4.41
C PRO A 410 -6.81 9.75 -5.03
N MET A 411 -7.66 10.32 -5.90
CA MET A 411 -7.59 11.76 -6.22
C MET A 411 -8.32 12.60 -5.15
N SER A 412 -7.93 13.88 -5.03
CA SER A 412 -8.48 14.87 -4.09
C SER A 412 -10.01 14.87 -4.06
N ARG A 413 -10.58 14.93 -2.84
CA ARG A 413 -12.03 14.84 -2.55
C ARG A 413 -12.90 16.02 -3.04
N ARG A 414 -12.35 17.01 -3.75
CA ARG A 414 -13.11 18.22 -4.12
C ARG A 414 -13.37 18.28 -5.62
N LYS A 415 -14.65 18.32 -6.00
CA LYS A 415 -15.12 18.79 -7.32
C LYS A 415 -14.44 20.15 -7.59
N PRO A 416 -13.65 20.31 -8.67
CA PRO A 416 -13.10 21.61 -9.03
C PRO A 416 -14.26 22.58 -9.27
N ASN A 417 -14.26 23.74 -8.61
CA ASN A 417 -15.41 24.66 -8.62
C ASN A 417 -15.74 25.24 -10.00
N ASN A 418 -14.85 25.15 -10.99
CA ASN A 418 -15.07 25.67 -12.34
C ASN A 418 -14.58 24.66 -13.38
N TYR A 419 -15.51 23.87 -13.93
CA TYR A 419 -15.30 23.32 -15.26
C TYR A 419 -15.42 24.48 -16.26
N PRO A 420 -14.50 24.65 -17.22
CA PRO A 420 -14.63 25.71 -18.20
C PRO A 420 -15.92 25.50 -18.99
N MET A 421 -16.82 26.48 -18.89
CA MET A 421 -17.98 26.60 -19.75
C MET A 421 -17.53 26.53 -21.22
N SER A 422 -18.30 25.77 -22.01
CA SER A 422 -18.06 25.43 -23.41
C SER A 422 -17.65 26.64 -24.27
N GLY A 423 -16.34 26.80 -24.45
CA GLY A 423 -15.79 27.54 -25.57
C GLY A 423 -15.77 26.63 -26.79
N ASN A 424 -16.52 27.00 -27.82
CA ASN A 424 -16.61 26.35 -29.14
C ASN A 424 -15.28 25.71 -29.61
N VAL A 425 -15.14 24.40 -29.44
CA VAL A 425 -14.16 23.59 -30.19
C VAL A 425 -14.96 22.82 -31.23
N ARG A 426 -14.82 23.21 -32.50
CA ARG A 426 -15.36 22.44 -33.62
C ARG A 426 -14.71 21.06 -33.64
N MET A 427 -15.51 20.02 -33.48
CA MET A 427 -15.07 18.65 -33.76
C MET A 427 -14.89 18.46 -35.27
N PRO A 428 -13.78 17.87 -35.74
CA PRO A 428 -13.69 17.37 -37.11
C PRO A 428 -14.56 16.10 -37.26
N PRO A 429 -15.08 15.80 -38.46
CA PRO A 429 -16.02 14.71 -38.67
C PRO A 429 -15.32 13.35 -38.48
N GLY A 430 -15.60 12.70 -37.36
CA GLY A 430 -15.17 11.34 -37.08
C GLY A 430 -16.09 10.34 -37.77
N HIS A 431 -15.49 9.49 -38.61
CA HIS A 431 -16.08 8.25 -39.09
C HIS A 431 -16.63 7.42 -37.92
N VAL A 432 -17.91 7.06 -38.00
CA VAL A 432 -18.52 6.05 -37.13
C VAL A 432 -17.93 4.70 -37.53
N SER A 433 -17.03 4.14 -36.71
CA SER A 433 -16.72 2.71 -36.74
C SER A 433 -17.22 2.08 -35.43
N ALA A 434 -18.32 1.36 -35.56
CA ALA A 434 -18.87 0.50 -34.53
C ALA A 434 -17.98 -0.74 -34.30
N CYS A 435 -18.08 -1.28 -33.09
CA CYS A 435 -17.96 -2.70 -32.75
C CYS A 435 -16.58 -3.37 -32.86
N ASP A 436 -15.96 -3.64 -31.71
CA ASP A 436 -16.03 -4.94 -31.00
C ASP A 436 -14.72 -5.33 -30.33
N SER A 437 -14.82 -5.50 -29.02
CA SER A 437 -13.81 -6.07 -28.15
C SER A 437 -13.70 -7.58 -28.23
N GLN A 438 -12.51 -8.07 -27.88
CA GLN A 438 -12.24 -9.02 -26.78
C GLN A 438 -10.87 -9.66 -27.02
N GLY A 439 -9.89 -9.26 -26.22
CA GLY A 439 -8.52 -9.77 -26.25
C GLY A 439 -8.44 -11.21 -25.72
N PHE A 440 -8.21 -12.15 -26.62
CA PHE A 440 -7.63 -13.47 -26.31
C PHE A 440 -6.43 -13.62 -27.23
N ALA A 441 -5.23 -13.69 -26.65
CA ALA A 441 -3.99 -13.80 -27.39
C ALA A 441 -3.86 -15.21 -27.98
N ALA A 442 -3.87 -15.29 -29.31
CA ALA A 442 -3.36 -16.44 -30.03
C ALA A 442 -1.83 -16.46 -29.88
N GLY A 443 -1.30 -17.50 -29.23
CA GLY A 443 0.15 -17.65 -29.08
C GLY A 443 0.83 -17.88 -30.43
N ARG A 444 1.81 -17.03 -30.77
CA ARG A 444 2.77 -17.29 -31.85
C ARG A 444 3.72 -18.40 -31.40
N LYS A 445 4.01 -19.36 -32.29
CA LYS A 445 5.19 -20.23 -32.16
C LYS A 445 6.43 -19.37 -32.38
N LEU A 446 7.35 -19.39 -31.42
CA LEU A 446 8.77 -19.16 -31.67
C LEU A 446 9.30 -20.37 -32.46
N CYS A 447 10.22 -20.07 -33.39
CA CYS A 447 10.76 -20.94 -34.44
C CYS A 447 11.14 -22.35 -33.98
#